data_AF-F0WAJ1-F1
#
_entry.id   AF-F0WAJ1-F1
#
_cell.length_a   1.000
_cell.length_b   1.000
_cell.length_c   1.000
_cell.angle_alpha   90.00
_cell.angle_beta   90.00
_cell.angle_gamma   90.00
#
_symmetry.space_group_name_H-M   'P 1'
#
loop_
_entity.id
_entity.type
_entity.pdbx_description
1 polymer ?
#
loop_
_entity_poly.entity_id
_entity_poly.type
_entity_poly.pdbx_seq_one_letter_code
_entity_poly.pdbx_strand_id
1 'polypeptide(L)'
;MPTKNPGREKLEVPSNTRATSCSNLNTHTNASGQRRHTCTATEREEQQDLLDNLSISIQRVSLTSELEGVKSNTQEGEPFVKVTDPTIGTRWIRGQSAAIKWNVLDPTVERVAIMIMSEGSSATTVVTNSTPNDGIFTYLKVPWGMECGTKYFLRFTNVQGLLRSFTTKRFEIGSAP
;
A
#
# COMPACT_ATOMS: atom_id res chain seq x y z
N MET A 1 13.14 -54.82 37.12
CA MET A 1 11.84 -55.50 37.05
C MET A 1 10.75 -54.46 37.29
N PRO A 2 9.74 -54.29 36.43
CA PRO A 2 9.69 -54.49 34.97
C PRO A 2 9.23 -53.19 34.24
N THR A 3 9.87 -52.78 33.13
CA THR A 3 9.42 -52.87 31.70
C THR A 3 8.17 -52.03 31.36
N LYS A 4 8.00 -51.29 30.25
CA LYS A 4 8.41 -51.48 28.85
C LYS A 4 8.05 -50.21 28.04
N ASN A 5 8.99 -49.66 27.27
CA ASN A 5 8.79 -48.77 26.11
C ASN A 5 8.69 -49.67 24.85
N PRO A 6 8.61 -49.19 23.58
CA PRO A 6 7.77 -48.20 22.88
C PRO A 6 7.24 -48.79 21.52
N GLY A 7 6.64 -47.97 20.64
CA GLY A 7 6.50 -48.24 19.19
C GLY A 7 5.05 -48.16 18.66
N ARG A 8 4.76 -47.88 17.38
CA ARG A 8 5.57 -47.57 16.18
C ARG A 8 4.58 -47.15 15.07
N GLU A 9 4.97 -46.17 14.25
CA GLU A 9 4.79 -46.03 12.79
C GLU A 9 3.86 -47.02 12.03
N LYS A 10 3.02 -46.53 11.09
CA LYS A 10 3.21 -46.68 9.62
C LYS A 10 1.96 -46.30 8.80
N LEU A 11 2.26 -45.67 7.66
CA LEU A 11 1.45 -45.41 6.48
C LEU A 11 0.53 -46.57 6.07
N GLU A 12 -0.62 -46.29 5.45
CA GLU A 12 -0.87 -46.67 4.05
C GLU A 12 -2.13 -45.99 3.47
N VAL A 13 -2.01 -45.59 2.21
CA VAL A 13 -3.05 -45.12 1.29
C VAL A 13 -3.83 -46.34 0.75
N PRO A 14 -5.07 -46.17 0.30
CA PRO A 14 -5.51 -46.93 -0.86
C PRO A 14 -6.03 -46.03 -1.98
N SER A 15 -5.34 -46.17 -3.12
CA SER A 15 -5.73 -45.78 -4.47
C SER A 15 -6.96 -46.56 -4.96
N ASN A 16 -7.83 -45.92 -5.75
CA ASN A 16 -8.69 -46.62 -6.71
C ASN A 16 -8.91 -45.78 -7.99
N THR A 17 -7.95 -45.91 -8.92
CA THR A 17 -8.05 -46.45 -10.29
C THR A 17 -9.24 -46.13 -11.25
N ARG A 18 -8.87 -45.49 -12.39
CA ARG A 18 -9.34 -45.59 -13.82
C ARG A 18 -10.80 -45.23 -14.17
N ALA A 19 -11.17 -44.74 -15.37
CA ALA A 19 -10.56 -44.29 -16.64
C ALA A 19 -11.70 -43.52 -17.38
N THR A 20 -11.52 -42.64 -18.37
CA THR A 20 -11.26 -43.02 -19.77
C THR A 20 -11.18 -41.75 -20.63
N SER A 21 -10.15 -41.72 -21.47
CA SER A 21 -9.90 -40.90 -22.66
C SER A 21 -11.12 -40.63 -23.57
N CYS A 22 -11.14 -39.46 -24.22
CA CYS A 22 -11.50 -39.31 -25.64
C CYS A 22 -10.92 -38.00 -26.24
N SER A 23 -9.77 -38.16 -26.90
CA SER A 23 -9.36 -37.63 -28.22
C SER A 23 -9.87 -36.27 -28.77
N ASN A 24 -8.87 -35.49 -29.20
CA ASN A 24 -8.91 -34.38 -30.15
C ASN A 24 -9.66 -34.69 -31.45
N LEU A 25 -10.33 -33.67 -32.02
CA LEU A 25 -10.38 -33.49 -33.48
C LEU A 25 -10.53 -32.00 -33.83
N ASN A 26 -9.44 -31.41 -34.34
CA ASN A 26 -9.45 -30.19 -35.13
C ASN A 26 -9.78 -30.57 -36.57
N THR A 27 -10.80 -29.95 -37.18
CA THR A 27 -10.88 -29.77 -38.64
C THR A 27 -11.64 -28.49 -38.98
N HIS A 28 -10.96 -27.60 -39.70
CA HIS A 28 -11.47 -26.39 -40.37
C HIS A 28 -12.39 -26.73 -41.55
N THR A 29 -13.41 -25.91 -41.80
CA THR A 29 -13.83 -25.56 -43.17
C THR A 29 -14.67 -24.26 -43.18
N ASN A 30 -14.28 -23.34 -44.06
CA ASN A 30 -14.92 -22.05 -44.35
C ASN A 30 -16.28 -22.21 -45.05
N ALA A 31 -17.24 -21.33 -44.77
CA ALA A 31 -18.33 -21.01 -45.67
C ALA A 31 -18.76 -19.53 -45.54
N SER A 32 -18.82 -18.86 -46.69
CA SER A 32 -19.10 -17.43 -46.87
C SER A 32 -20.58 -17.08 -46.72
N GLY A 33 -20.91 -15.81 -46.42
CA GLY A 33 -22.27 -15.31 -46.65
C GLY A 33 -22.54 -13.93 -46.04
N GLN A 34 -22.85 -12.96 -46.89
CA GLN A 34 -22.83 -11.52 -46.64
C GLN A 34 -24.23 -10.94 -46.36
N ARG A 35 -24.29 -9.99 -45.39
CA ARG A 35 -25.25 -8.87 -45.18
C ARG A 35 -26.78 -9.11 -45.20
N ARG A 36 -27.44 -8.71 -44.10
CA ARG A 36 -28.43 -7.61 -44.12
C ARG A 36 -28.77 -7.04 -42.73
N HIS A 37 -28.80 -5.71 -42.66
CA HIS A 37 -29.35 -4.82 -41.63
C HIS A 37 -30.83 -5.19 -41.35
N THR A 38 -31.45 -5.04 -40.17
CA THR A 38 -31.61 -3.93 -39.20
C THR A 38 -32.41 -4.46 -38.01
N CYS A 39 -32.24 -3.92 -36.79
CA CYS A 39 -33.38 -3.62 -35.89
C CYS A 39 -32.96 -2.63 -34.80
N THR A 40 -33.90 -1.76 -34.45
CA THR A 40 -33.82 -0.43 -33.85
C THR A 40 -33.56 -0.40 -32.33
N ALA A 41 -32.82 0.62 -31.89
CA ALA A 41 -32.50 0.89 -30.49
C ALA A 41 -33.61 1.70 -29.82
N THR A 42 -34.42 1.05 -29.01
CA THR A 42 -35.24 1.67 -27.95
C THR A 42 -35.53 0.55 -26.95
N GLU A 43 -35.41 0.80 -25.64
CA GLU A 43 -35.52 -0.18 -24.52
C GLU A 43 -34.20 -0.80 -24.00
N ARG A 44 -33.21 0.04 -23.69
CA ARG A 44 -32.19 -0.33 -22.70
C ARG A 44 -31.70 0.82 -21.80
N GLU A 45 -32.53 1.85 -21.61
CA GLU A 45 -32.17 3.10 -20.89
C GLU A 45 -32.66 3.17 -19.44
N GLU A 46 -33.23 2.11 -18.85
CA GLU A 46 -33.82 2.20 -17.49
C GLU A 46 -33.09 1.40 -16.40
N GLN A 47 -31.80 1.06 -16.61
CA GLN A 47 -30.97 0.46 -15.56
C GLN A 47 -29.62 1.17 -15.33
N GLN A 48 -29.47 2.39 -15.84
CA GLN A 48 -28.25 3.19 -15.63
C GLN A 48 -28.44 4.32 -14.58
N ASP A 49 -29.67 4.72 -14.28
CA ASP A 49 -29.94 5.94 -13.48
C ASP A 49 -29.92 5.75 -11.95
N LEU A 50 -29.77 4.53 -11.43
CA LEU A 50 -29.77 4.28 -9.97
C LEU A 50 -28.40 3.99 -9.34
N LEU A 51 -27.34 3.88 -10.15
CA LEU A 51 -25.97 3.70 -9.64
C LEU A 51 -25.08 4.94 -9.79
N ASP A 52 -25.55 5.99 -10.46
CA ASP A 52 -24.76 7.21 -10.68
C ASP A 52 -24.97 8.30 -9.59
N ASN A 53 -25.93 8.11 -8.67
CA ASN A 53 -26.20 9.08 -7.60
C ASN A 53 -25.74 8.63 -6.20
N LEU A 54 -24.90 7.59 -6.11
CA LEU A 54 -24.40 7.11 -4.83
C LEU A 54 -22.94 6.63 -4.90
N SER A 55 -22.00 7.53 -5.14
CA SER A 55 -20.68 7.53 -4.46
C SER A 55 -19.80 8.72 -4.89
N ILE A 56 -19.90 9.79 -4.10
CA ILE A 56 -18.78 10.58 -3.57
C ILE A 56 -17.77 11.08 -4.61
N SER A 57 -17.73 12.41 -4.78
CA SER A 57 -16.73 13.18 -5.52
C SER A 57 -15.27 12.89 -5.12
N ILE A 58 -14.73 11.76 -5.55
CA ILE A 58 -13.29 11.52 -5.57
C ILE A 58 -12.79 12.20 -6.84
N GLN A 59 -12.19 13.39 -6.69
CA GLN A 59 -11.39 13.98 -7.75
C GLN A 59 -10.35 12.95 -8.21
N ARG A 60 -10.46 12.55 -9.47
CA ARG A 60 -9.52 11.66 -10.16
C ARG A 60 -8.18 12.40 -10.25
N VAL A 61 -7.25 12.10 -9.36
CA VAL A 61 -5.86 12.50 -9.57
C VAL A 61 -5.30 11.63 -10.68
N SER A 62 -4.99 12.27 -11.81
CA SER A 62 -4.50 11.67 -13.05
C SER A 62 -3.32 10.75 -12.84
N LEU A 63 -3.49 9.47 -13.16
CA LEU A 63 -2.38 8.56 -13.44
C LEU A 63 -1.76 8.97 -14.77
N THR A 64 -0.63 9.68 -14.71
CA THR A 64 0.31 9.78 -15.83
C THR A 64 1.64 9.20 -15.38
N SER A 65 1.82 7.92 -15.72
CA SER A 65 3.09 7.22 -15.64
C SER A 65 3.94 7.64 -16.84
N GLU A 66 4.89 8.54 -16.61
CA GLU A 66 5.98 8.81 -17.54
C GLU A 66 7.29 8.28 -16.94
N LEU A 67 8.01 7.54 -17.77
CA LEU A 67 9.21 6.77 -17.44
C LEU A 67 10.40 7.69 -17.14
N GLU A 68 10.52 8.15 -15.90
CA GLU A 68 11.77 8.59 -15.27
C GLU A 68 11.59 8.48 -13.74
N GLY A 69 11.95 7.34 -13.14
CA GLY A 69 12.20 7.15 -11.69
C GLY A 69 11.48 8.06 -10.68
N VAL A 70 10.15 8.21 -10.75
CA VAL A 70 9.40 9.06 -9.81
C VAL A 70 9.16 8.30 -8.51
N LYS A 71 10.04 8.49 -7.52
CA LYS A 71 9.75 8.16 -6.11
C LYS A 71 8.73 9.16 -5.58
N SER A 72 7.45 8.94 -5.88
CA SER A 72 6.36 9.81 -5.49
C SER A 72 6.08 9.70 -3.98
N ASN A 73 6.02 10.86 -3.34
CA ASN A 73 5.28 11.06 -2.11
C ASN A 73 3.78 10.89 -2.40
N THR A 74 3.02 10.41 -1.43
CA THR A 74 1.56 10.34 -1.49
C THR A 74 1.00 11.47 -0.64
N GLN A 75 0.11 12.26 -1.23
CA GLN A 75 -0.52 13.37 -0.54
C GLN A 75 -2.04 13.27 -0.71
N GLU A 76 -2.75 13.43 0.40
CA GLU A 76 -4.20 13.52 0.46
C GLU A 76 -4.55 14.93 0.94
N GLY A 77 -5.28 15.68 0.13
CA GLY A 77 -5.60 17.10 0.38
C GLY A 77 -4.48 18.07 -0.02
N GLU A 78 -4.66 19.34 0.32
CA GLU A 78 -3.70 20.41 0.03
C GLU A 78 -2.40 20.24 0.85
N PRO A 79 -1.24 20.59 0.27
CA PRO A 79 0.06 20.39 0.91
C PRO A 79 0.22 21.34 2.10
N PHE A 80 0.44 20.80 3.30
CA PHE A 80 0.61 21.59 4.52
C PHE A 80 2.05 21.55 5.08
N VAL A 81 2.84 20.55 4.69
CA VAL A 81 4.25 20.40 5.06
C VAL A 81 5.09 19.91 3.90
N LYS A 82 6.39 20.26 3.90
CA LYS A 82 7.40 19.71 2.99
C LYS A 82 8.60 19.20 3.77
N VAL A 83 8.76 17.89 3.86
CA VAL A 83 9.86 17.28 4.61
C VAL A 83 11.21 17.53 3.94
N THR A 84 12.17 17.96 4.74
CA THR A 84 13.56 18.24 4.36
C THR A 84 14.53 17.22 4.96
N ASP A 85 14.18 16.56 6.06
CA ASP A 85 14.87 15.38 6.60
C ASP A 85 13.84 14.50 7.36
N PRO A 86 13.81 13.17 7.15
CA PRO A 86 14.73 12.35 6.36
C PRO A 86 14.56 12.51 4.84
N THR A 87 15.66 12.35 4.12
CA THR A 87 15.71 12.29 2.64
C THR A 87 16.09 10.90 2.16
N ILE A 88 16.12 10.71 0.83
CA ILE A 88 16.67 9.48 0.25
C ILE A 88 18.14 9.36 0.67
N GLY A 89 18.47 8.28 1.36
CA GLY A 89 19.83 8.02 1.87
C GLY A 89 20.04 8.43 3.33
N THR A 90 19.09 9.14 3.95
CA THR A 90 19.12 9.34 5.41
C THR A 90 19.01 7.98 6.09
N ARG A 91 19.91 7.70 7.04
CA ARG A 91 19.96 6.46 7.82
C ARG A 91 19.74 6.74 9.30
N TRP A 92 18.66 6.22 9.84
CA TRP A 92 18.38 6.25 11.27
C TRP A 92 18.91 5.00 11.95
N ILE A 93 19.59 5.16 13.08
CA ILE A 93 20.22 4.06 13.78
C ILE A 93 19.33 3.66 14.95
N ARG A 94 18.99 2.37 15.06
CA ARG A 94 18.22 1.86 16.20
C ARG A 94 18.91 2.20 17.53
N GLY A 95 18.12 2.57 18.52
CA GLY A 95 18.61 3.02 19.82
C GLY A 95 19.13 4.45 19.87
N GLN A 96 19.34 5.12 18.74
CA GLN A 96 19.80 6.52 18.66
C GLN A 96 18.62 7.48 18.46
N SER A 97 18.86 8.76 18.74
CA SER A 97 17.95 9.84 18.40
C SER A 97 18.03 10.18 16.91
N ALA A 98 16.91 10.56 16.32
CA ALA A 98 16.82 11.01 14.94
C ALA A 98 16.11 12.37 14.85
N ALA A 99 16.56 13.22 13.94
CA ALA A 99 15.89 14.47 13.64
C ALA A 99 14.88 14.28 12.49
N ILE A 100 13.76 14.98 12.59
CA ILE A 100 12.75 15.10 11.55
C ILE A 100 12.59 16.60 11.30
N LYS A 101 12.81 17.04 10.07
CA LYS A 101 12.77 18.45 9.68
C LYS A 101 11.85 18.64 8.48
N TRP A 102 11.09 19.72 8.49
CA TRP A 102 10.20 20.08 7.40
C TRP A 102 9.98 21.58 7.31
N ASN A 103 9.57 22.05 6.14
CA ASN A 103 9.06 23.40 5.96
C ASN A 103 7.55 23.39 6.18
N VAL A 104 7.06 24.34 6.96
CA VAL A 104 5.63 24.62 7.13
C VAL A 104 5.13 25.32 5.87
N LEU A 105 4.16 24.73 5.17
CA LEU A 105 3.55 25.31 3.98
C LEU A 105 2.22 25.98 4.28
N ASP A 106 1.44 25.39 5.19
CA ASP A 106 0.16 25.92 5.65
C ASP A 106 0.25 26.25 7.16
N PRO A 107 0.28 27.54 7.53
CA PRO A 107 0.37 27.97 8.92
C PRO A 107 -0.94 27.78 9.70
N THR A 108 -2.06 27.49 9.02
CA THR A 108 -3.33 27.20 9.71
C THR A 108 -3.32 25.83 10.39
N VAL A 109 -2.41 24.94 9.98
CA VAL A 109 -2.19 23.65 10.64
C VAL A 109 -1.25 23.87 11.82
N GLU A 110 -1.82 23.97 13.03
CA GLU A 110 -1.03 24.21 14.25
C GLU A 110 -0.31 22.96 14.75
N ARG A 111 -0.90 21.77 14.51
CA ARG A 111 -0.43 20.50 15.07
C ARG A 111 -0.47 19.36 14.08
N VAL A 112 0.58 18.54 14.10
CA VAL A 112 0.74 17.38 13.23
C VAL A 112 1.02 16.11 14.04
N ALA A 113 0.50 14.98 13.58
CA ALA A 113 0.89 13.65 14.01
C ALA A 113 1.93 13.10 13.04
N ILE A 114 2.93 12.38 13.56
CA ILE A 114 4.01 11.79 12.76
C ILE A 114 4.05 10.29 13.05
N MET A 115 4.04 9.49 12.00
CA MET A 115 4.11 8.03 12.06
C MET A 115 5.15 7.50 11.09
N ILE A 116 5.84 6.43 11.45
CA ILE A 116 6.71 5.67 10.54
C ILE A 116 5.90 4.50 9.99
N MET A 117 5.91 4.38 8.67
CA MET A 117 5.28 3.30 7.92
C MET A 117 6.37 2.51 7.18
N SER A 118 6.09 1.24 6.88
CA SER A 118 6.95 0.40 6.05
C SER A 118 6.22 -0.03 4.79
N GLU A 119 6.90 0.02 3.65
CA GLU A 119 6.37 -0.59 2.43
C GLU A 119 6.21 -2.10 2.61
N GLY A 120 5.11 -2.65 2.08
CA GLY A 120 4.78 -4.07 2.19
C GLY A 120 4.30 -4.51 3.57
N SER A 121 4.10 -3.60 4.52
CA SER A 121 3.59 -3.92 5.86
C SER A 121 2.50 -2.94 6.28
N SER A 122 1.48 -3.43 6.98
CA SER A 122 0.47 -2.59 7.64
C SER A 122 0.94 -2.09 9.01
N ALA A 123 2.14 -2.48 9.46
CA ALA A 123 2.68 -2.04 10.73
C ALA A 123 2.98 -0.54 10.71
N THR A 124 2.44 0.16 11.70
CA THR A 124 2.60 1.60 11.90
C THR A 124 3.29 1.84 13.23
N THR A 125 4.37 2.61 13.24
CA THR A 125 5.04 3.05 14.47
C THR A 125 4.74 4.51 14.71
N VAL A 126 4.09 4.81 15.84
CA VAL A 126 3.81 6.19 16.22
C VAL A 126 5.10 6.86 16.70
N VAL A 127 5.49 7.95 16.05
CA VAL A 127 6.59 8.82 16.51
C VAL A 127 6.03 9.83 17.51
N THR A 128 4.94 10.50 17.13
CA THR A 128 4.16 11.37 18.01
C THR A 128 2.72 11.47 17.50
N ASN A 129 1.76 11.46 18.41
CA ASN A 129 0.35 11.71 18.06
C ASN A 129 0.05 13.19 17.85
N SER A 130 0.88 14.09 18.38
CA SER A 130 0.64 15.53 18.25
C SER A 130 1.87 16.34 18.65
N THR A 131 2.47 17.02 17.68
CA THR A 131 3.55 18.00 17.88
C THR A 131 3.17 19.33 17.24
N PRO A 132 3.65 20.48 17.76
CA PRO A 132 3.56 21.74 17.05
C PRO A 132 4.10 21.61 15.61
N ASN A 133 3.46 22.31 14.68
CA ASN A 133 3.91 22.40 13.30
C ASN A 133 4.95 23.53 13.16
N ASP A 134 6.11 23.36 13.80
CA ASP A 134 7.20 24.36 13.88
C ASP A 134 8.38 24.04 12.94
N GLY A 135 8.31 22.92 12.21
CA GLY A 135 9.30 22.52 11.22
C GLY A 135 10.40 21.60 11.74
N ILE A 136 10.40 21.24 13.04
CA ILE A 136 11.40 20.33 13.59
C ILE A 136 10.84 19.45 14.71
N PHE A 137 11.21 18.17 14.68
CA PHE A 137 10.92 17.24 15.76
C PHE A 137 12.10 16.30 15.98
N THR A 138 12.47 16.07 17.24
CA THR A 138 13.51 15.10 17.59
C THR A 138 12.86 13.82 18.10
N TYR A 139 13.00 12.75 17.32
CA TYR A 139 12.62 11.42 17.78
C TYR A 139 13.72 10.86 18.67
N LEU A 140 13.48 10.88 19.98
CA LEU A 140 14.51 10.60 20.99
C LEU A 140 15.17 9.23 20.86
N LYS A 141 14.40 8.22 20.42
CA LYS A 141 14.90 6.85 20.35
C LYS A 141 14.18 6.05 19.29
N VAL A 142 14.93 5.63 18.28
CA VAL A 142 14.45 4.66 17.28
C VAL A 142 14.33 3.27 17.92
N PRO A 143 13.15 2.61 17.91
CA PRO A 143 12.95 1.35 18.59
C PRO A 143 13.83 0.21 18.05
N TRP A 144 14.35 -0.62 18.96
CA TRP A 144 15.18 -1.79 18.61
C TRP A 144 14.42 -2.88 17.86
N GLY A 145 13.11 -3.00 18.11
CA GLY A 145 12.24 -3.99 17.47
C GLY A 145 11.94 -3.70 15.99
N MET A 146 12.32 -2.54 15.46
CA MET A 146 12.17 -2.27 14.03
C MET A 146 13.18 -3.09 13.24
N GLU A 147 12.73 -3.66 12.12
CA GLU A 147 13.61 -4.32 11.17
C GLU A 147 14.56 -3.30 10.53
N CYS A 148 15.73 -3.76 10.09
CA CYS A 148 16.63 -2.89 9.31
C CYS A 148 16.21 -2.90 7.84
N GLY A 149 16.30 -1.77 7.15
CA GLY A 149 16.01 -1.68 5.73
C GLY A 149 15.68 -0.27 5.24
N THR A 150 15.53 -0.13 3.92
CA THR A 150 15.33 1.15 3.19
C THR A 150 13.86 1.41 2.81
N LYS A 151 12.93 0.69 3.45
CA LYS A 151 11.50 0.64 3.12
C LYS A 151 10.64 1.59 3.96
N TYR A 152 11.27 2.40 4.83
CA TYR A 152 10.56 3.25 5.78
C TYR A 152 10.27 4.62 5.20
N PHE A 153 9.10 5.16 5.51
CA PHE A 153 8.72 6.53 5.19
C PHE A 153 7.89 7.10 6.33
N LEU A 154 7.89 8.43 6.47
CA LEU A 154 7.06 9.10 7.45
C LEU A 154 5.71 9.46 6.83
N ARG A 155 4.66 9.39 7.65
CA ARG A 155 3.35 9.96 7.38
C ARG A 155 3.08 11.09 8.36
N PHE A 156 2.78 12.25 7.82
CA PHE A 156 2.30 13.42 8.54
C PHE A 156 0.79 13.49 8.38
N THR A 157 0.09 13.69 9.48
CA THR A 157 -1.37 13.85 9.50
C THR A 157 -1.72 15.11 10.27
N ASN A 158 -2.60 15.94 9.72
CA ASN A 158 -3.15 17.08 10.47
C ASN A 158 -4.05 16.56 11.60
N VAL A 159 -3.76 16.98 12.84
CA VAL A 159 -4.51 16.53 14.04
C VAL A 159 -5.90 17.15 14.11
N GLN A 160 -6.08 18.38 13.62
CA GLN A 160 -7.34 19.11 13.63
C GLN A 160 -8.21 18.76 12.43
N GLY A 161 -7.60 18.43 11.28
CA GLY A 161 -8.27 18.05 10.05
C GLY A 161 -7.71 16.74 9.49
N LEU A 162 -8.24 15.60 9.95
CA LEU A 162 -7.71 14.26 9.68
C LEU A 162 -7.70 13.86 8.19
N LEU A 163 -8.40 14.60 7.33
CA LEU A 163 -8.45 14.37 5.88
C LEU A 163 -7.17 14.79 5.15
N ARG A 164 -6.28 15.57 5.78
CA ARG A 164 -5.02 15.99 5.17
C ARG A 164 -3.87 15.11 5.66
N SER A 165 -3.23 14.41 4.72
CA SER A 165 -2.05 13.61 5.03
C SER A 165 -0.97 13.71 3.95
N PHE A 166 0.29 13.60 4.38
CA PHE A 166 1.46 13.69 3.51
C PHE A 166 2.45 12.59 3.87
N THR A 167 2.96 11.86 2.87
CA THR A 167 4.01 10.85 3.07
C THR A 167 5.35 11.30 2.48
N THR A 168 6.44 10.95 3.16
CA THR A 168 7.79 11.33 2.72
C THR A 168 8.35 10.36 1.70
N LYS A 169 9.50 10.75 1.12
CA LYS A 169 10.37 9.78 0.46
C LYS A 169 10.89 8.75 1.46
N ARG A 170 11.32 7.61 0.93
CA ARG A 170 11.86 6.50 1.72
C ARG A 170 13.22 6.84 2.34
N PHE A 171 13.47 6.31 3.52
CA PHE A 171 14.72 6.39 4.27
C PHE A 171 15.09 5.02 4.87
N GLU A 172 16.29 4.92 5.43
CA GLU A 172 16.83 3.67 5.99
C GLU A 172 16.76 3.64 7.51
N ILE A 173 16.39 2.48 8.08
CA ILE A 173 16.67 2.15 9.48
C ILE A 173 17.79 1.11 9.50
N GLY A 174 18.88 1.41 10.19
CA GLY A 174 20.07 0.59 10.32
C GLY A 174 20.18 -0.12 11.68
N SER A 175 21.09 -1.09 11.76
CA SER A 175 21.52 -1.68 13.02
C SER A 175 22.24 -0.65 13.88
N ALA A 176 22.11 -0.78 15.19
CA ALA A 176 23.01 -0.07 16.10
C ALA A 176 24.47 -0.54 15.90
N PRO A 177 25.46 0.30 16.27
CA PRO A 177 26.86 -0.10 16.34
C PRO A 177 27.09 -1.28 17.29
#